data_AF-A0A1H2WIC6-F1
#
_entry.id   AF-A0A1H2WIC6-F1
#
_cell.length_a   1.000
_cell.length_b   1.000
_cell.length_c   1.000
_cell.angle_alpha   90.00
_cell.angle_beta   90.00
_cell.angle_gamma   90.00
#
_symmetry.space_group_name_H-M   'P 1'
#
loop_
_entity.id
_entity.type
_entity.pdbx_description
1 polymer ?
#
loop_
_entity_poly.entity_id
_entity_poly.type
_entity_poly.pdbx_seq_one_letter_code
_entity_poly.pdbx_strand_id
1 'polypeptide(L)'
;MLRQQWGPEQISGRLKREGWASICHETISQYILKVERPAGDQLYLNLRHHAKKYHKRYGGITSNRKHIHNRVDIDRYPKIAIRGEWLNYWEADSMIGREHKANLISYEKGHLIE
;
A
#
# COMPACT_ATOMS: atom_id res chain seq x y z
N MET A 1 -7.79 -16.22 -15.48
CA MET A 1 -7.22 -15.02 -14.82
C MET A 1 -6.88 -15.28 -13.35
N LEU A 2 -7.80 -15.78 -12.50
CA LEU A 2 -7.49 -16.07 -11.08
C LEU A 2 -6.35 -17.09 -10.87
N ARG A 3 -6.35 -18.21 -11.61
CA ARG A 3 -5.24 -19.20 -11.59
C ARG A 3 -3.90 -18.66 -12.12
N GLN A 4 -3.89 -17.47 -12.73
CA GLN A 4 -2.66 -16.79 -13.17
C GLN A 4 -2.14 -15.81 -12.10
N GLN A 5 -2.69 -15.85 -10.88
CA GLN A 5 -2.36 -14.98 -9.73
C GLN A 5 -2.75 -13.51 -9.89
N TRP A 6 -3.80 -13.23 -10.67
CA TRP A 6 -4.29 -11.87 -10.84
C TRP A 6 -5.21 -11.47 -9.69
N GLY A 7 -5.01 -10.26 -9.16
CA GLY A 7 -5.90 -9.66 -8.16
C GLY A 7 -7.26 -9.24 -8.74
N PRO A 8 -8.31 -9.12 -7.92
CA PRO A 8 -9.65 -8.71 -8.35
C PRO A 8 -9.67 -7.38 -9.13
N GLU A 9 -8.85 -6.41 -8.72
CA GLU A 9 -8.70 -5.11 -9.39
C GLU A 9 -8.05 -5.24 -10.76
N GLN A 10 -7.07 -6.13 -10.90
CA GLN A 10 -6.40 -6.38 -12.17
C GLN A 10 -7.35 -7.08 -13.15
N ILE A 11 -8.14 -8.04 -12.66
CA ILE A 11 -9.15 -8.73 -13.46
C ILE A 11 -10.22 -7.74 -13.92
N SER A 12 -10.76 -6.93 -13.01
CA SER A 12 -11.74 -5.87 -13.32
C SER A 12 -11.20 -4.90 -14.38
N GLY A 13 -9.99 -4.37 -14.18
CA GLY A 13 -9.37 -3.45 -15.13
C GLY A 13 -9.08 -4.07 -16.50
N ARG A 14 -8.73 -5.35 -16.53
CA ARG A 14 -8.47 -6.09 -17.78
C ARG A 14 -9.74 -6.37 -18.56
N LEU A 15 -10.78 -6.85 -17.89
CA LEU A 15 -12.09 -7.09 -18.51
C LEU A 15 -12.67 -5.81 -19.11
N LYS A 16 -12.48 -4.68 -18.43
CA LYS A 16 -12.88 -3.37 -18.94
C LYS A 16 -12.06 -2.96 -20.18
N ARG A 17 -10.75 -3.20 -20.17
CA ARG A 17 -9.85 -2.85 -21.28
C ARG A 17 -10.06 -3.72 -22.52
N GLU A 18 -10.37 -5.00 -22.32
CA GLU A 18 -10.63 -5.94 -23.41
C GLU A 18 -12.06 -5.84 -23.96
N GLY A 19 -12.92 -5.03 -23.34
CA GLY A 19 -14.31 -4.81 -23.79
C GLY A 19 -15.26 -5.96 -23.47
N TRP A 20 -14.85 -6.90 -22.60
CA TRP A 20 -15.64 -8.09 -22.30
C TRP A 20 -16.76 -7.78 -21.30
N ALA A 21 -16.42 -7.09 -20.21
CA ALA A 21 -17.39 -6.68 -19.19
C ALA A 21 -16.81 -5.59 -18.28
N SER A 22 -17.68 -4.71 -17.78
CA SER A 22 -17.32 -3.74 -16.74
C SER A 22 -17.83 -4.23 -15.38
N ILE A 23 -17.05 -5.12 -14.74
CA ILE A 23 -17.39 -5.72 -13.44
C ILE A 23 -16.59 -5.03 -12.33
N CYS A 24 -17.23 -4.73 -11.20
CA CYS A 24 -16.55 -4.20 -10.03
C CYS A 24 -15.64 -5.25 -9.38
N HIS A 25 -14.50 -4.84 -8.84
CA HIS A 25 -13.57 -5.72 -8.13
C HIS A 25 -14.25 -6.44 -6.94
N GLU A 26 -15.20 -5.78 -6.27
CA GLU A 26 -15.99 -6.39 -5.18
C GLU A 26 -16.81 -7.60 -5.64
N THR A 27 -17.40 -7.54 -6.83
CA THR A 27 -18.18 -8.65 -7.39
C THR A 27 -17.29 -9.88 -7.64
N ILE A 28 -16.04 -9.66 -8.08
CA ILE A 28 -15.04 -10.71 -8.27
C ILE A 28 -14.64 -11.30 -6.92
N SER A 29 -14.43 -10.48 -5.90
CA SER A 29 -14.15 -10.92 -4.53
C SER A 29 -15.28 -11.78 -3.95
N GLN A 30 -16.54 -11.35 -4.11
CA GLN A 30 -17.71 -12.11 -3.65
C GLN A 30 -17.86 -13.44 -4.39
N TYR A 31 -17.57 -13.46 -5.69
CA TYR A 31 -17.56 -14.68 -6.49
C TYR A 31 -16.54 -15.70 -5.96
N ILE A 32 -15.30 -15.27 -5.66
CA ILE A 32 -14.26 -16.14 -5.09
C ILE A 32 -14.75 -16.75 -3.78
N LEU A 33 -15.26 -15.93 -2.84
CA LEU A 33 -15.78 -16.41 -1.56
C LEU A 33 -16.96 -17.37 -1.71
N LYS A 34 -17.84 -17.15 -2.70
CA LYS A 34 -19.02 -17.98 -2.94
C LYS A 34 -18.69 -19.32 -3.58
N VAL A 35 -17.67 -19.39 -4.45
CA VAL A 35 -17.21 -20.64 -5.08
C VAL A 35 -16.40 -21.50 -4.11
N GLU A 36 -15.68 -20.86 -3.19
CA GLU A 36 -14.85 -21.56 -2.21
C GLU A 36 -15.67 -22.34 -1.17
N ARG A 37 -16.82 -21.79 -0.71
CA ARG A 37 -17.67 -22.45 0.31
C ARG A 37 -18.22 -23.83 -0.09
N PRO A 38 -18.70 -24.09 -1.33
CA PRO A 38 -19.31 -25.36 -1.69
C PRO A 38 -18.36 -26.34 -2.38
N ALA A 39 -17.36 -25.84 -3.12
CA ALA A 39 -16.54 -26.67 -4.02
C ALA A 39 -15.17 -27.07 -3.43
N GLY A 40 -14.73 -26.45 -2.32
CA GLY A 40 -13.39 -26.69 -1.76
C GLY A 40 -12.24 -26.14 -2.62
N ASP A 41 -12.56 -25.37 -3.67
CA ASP A 41 -11.57 -24.77 -4.56
C ASP A 41 -10.76 -23.70 -3.81
N GLN A 42 -9.45 -23.91 -3.66
CA GLN A 42 -8.52 -23.01 -2.97
C GLN A 42 -8.18 -21.76 -3.81
N LEU A 43 -9.17 -21.16 -4.46
CA LEU A 43 -8.99 -20.01 -5.35
C LEU A 43 -8.40 -18.80 -4.61
N TYR A 44 -8.73 -18.62 -3.33
CA TYR A 44 -8.16 -17.56 -2.49
C TYR A 44 -6.63 -17.61 -2.37
N LEU A 45 -6.00 -18.80 -2.48
CA LEU A 45 -4.54 -18.94 -2.43
C LEU A 45 -3.85 -18.23 -3.59
N ASN A 46 -4.55 -18.06 -4.71
CA ASN A 46 -4.01 -17.35 -5.86
C ASN A 46 -4.07 -15.82 -5.70
N LEU A 47 -4.69 -15.31 -4.63
CA LEU A 47 -4.70 -13.88 -4.35
C LEU A 47 -3.36 -13.44 -3.75
N ARG A 48 -2.87 -12.28 -4.20
CA ARG A 48 -1.62 -11.67 -3.72
C ARG A 48 -1.60 -11.39 -2.21
N HIS A 49 -2.78 -11.31 -1.58
CA HIS A 49 -2.95 -11.14 -0.15
C HIS A 49 -3.66 -12.34 0.51
N HIS A 50 -3.42 -13.55 0.02
CA HIS A 50 -3.94 -14.75 0.67
C HIS A 50 -3.44 -14.84 2.12
N ALA A 51 -4.35 -15.22 3.02
CA ALA A 51 -4.08 -15.53 4.43
C ALA A 51 -3.57 -14.40 5.35
N LYS A 52 -3.64 -13.11 4.96
CA LYS A 52 -3.42 -12.04 5.95
C LYS A 52 -4.55 -12.03 6.97
N LYS A 53 -4.23 -12.41 8.21
CA LYS A 53 -5.15 -12.32 9.35
C LYS A 53 -5.60 -10.86 9.48
N TYR A 54 -6.89 -10.61 9.25
CA TYR A 54 -7.44 -9.26 9.39
C TYR A 54 -7.35 -8.85 10.86
N HIS A 55 -6.56 -7.81 11.15
CA HIS A 55 -6.54 -7.22 12.48
C HIS A 55 -7.73 -6.26 12.60
N LYS A 56 -8.57 -6.47 13.62
CA LYS A 56 -9.70 -5.58 13.91
C LYS A 56 -9.18 -4.15 14.15
N ARG A 57 -9.85 -3.16 13.56
CA ARG A 57 -9.53 -1.73 13.74
C ARG A 57 -9.94 -1.19 15.11
N TYR A 58 -10.78 -1.92 15.84
CA TYR A 58 -11.33 -1.54 17.15
C TYR A 58 -10.96 -2.60 18.19
N GLY A 59 -10.74 -2.17 19.44
CA GLY A 59 -10.21 -3.00 20.51
C GLY A 59 -8.69 -2.96 20.50
N GLY A 60 -8.13 -1.98 21.20
CA GLY A 60 -6.70 -1.75 21.27
C GLY A 60 -5.98 -2.94 21.89
N ILE A 61 -5.35 -3.76 21.06
CA ILE A 61 -4.28 -4.67 21.47
C ILE A 61 -3.21 -4.58 20.38
N THR A 62 -2.13 -3.89 20.75
CA THR A 62 -0.77 -3.98 20.18
C THR A 62 -0.54 -3.56 18.73
N SER A 63 -0.91 -2.32 18.38
CA SER A 63 0.02 -1.58 17.51
C SER A 63 1.22 -1.19 18.37
N ASN A 64 2.24 -2.05 18.43
CA ASN A 64 3.59 -1.75 18.96
C ASN A 64 4.31 -0.66 18.15
N ARG A 65 3.57 0.34 17.64
CA ARG A 65 4.16 1.56 17.10
C ARG A 65 4.43 2.45 18.31
N LYS A 66 5.59 2.27 18.92
CA LYS A 66 6.20 3.38 19.65
C LYS A 66 6.23 4.53 18.65
N HIS A 67 5.46 5.59 18.90
CA HIS A 67 5.55 6.79 18.09
C HIS A 67 7.02 7.23 18.07
N ILE A 68 7.48 7.71 16.92
CA ILE A 68 8.80 8.33 16.82
C ILE A 68 8.81 9.49 17.82
N HIS A 69 9.67 9.39 18.84
CA HIS A 69 9.80 10.42 19.86
C HIS A 69 10.14 11.74 19.16
N ASN A 70 9.45 12.81 19.57
CA ASN A 70 9.61 14.14 18.99
C ASN A 70 9.35 14.23 17.46
N ARG A 71 8.49 13.36 16.91
CA ARG A 71 8.01 13.58 15.53
C ARG A 71 7.37 14.96 15.43
N VAL A 72 7.79 15.71 14.43
CA VAL A 72 7.15 16.95 14.04
C VAL A 72 6.31 16.63 12.82
N ASP A 73 5.00 16.79 12.92
CA ASP A 73 4.10 16.59 11.79
C ASP A 73 4.41 17.63 10.70
N ILE A 74 4.26 17.23 9.43
CA ILE A 74 4.56 18.08 8.25
C ILE A 74 3.77 19.39 8.30
N ASP A 75 2.55 19.38 8.85
CA ASP A 75 1.71 20.58 9.00
C ASP A 75 2.33 21.65 9.92
N ARG A 76 3.28 21.25 10.78
CA ARG A 76 4.01 22.19 11.66
C ARG A 76 5.23 22.79 10.99
N TYR A 77 5.56 22.37 9.77
CA TYR A 77 6.73 22.88 9.08
C TYR A 77 6.51 24.32 8.61
N PRO A 78 7.52 25.19 8.71
CA PRO A 78 7.50 26.47 8.02
C PRO A 78 7.27 26.26 6.52
N LYS A 79 6.46 27.11 5.89
CA LYS A 79 6.19 27.01 4.43
C LYS A 79 7.45 27.04 3.57
N ILE A 80 8.49 27.74 4.04
CA ILE A 80 9.82 27.78 3.40
C ILE A 80 10.52 26.41 3.39
N ALA A 81 10.28 25.57 4.39
CA ALA A 81 10.83 24.22 4.45
C ALA A 81 10.15 23.31 3.41
N ILE A 82 8.81 23.41 3.30
CA ILE A 82 8.00 22.66 2.33
C ILE A 82 8.40 23.00 0.89
N ARG A 83 8.83 24.25 0.65
CA ARG A 83 9.29 24.71 -0.67
C ARG A 83 10.74 24.35 -0.98
N GLY A 84 11.47 23.74 -0.05
CA GLY A 84 12.90 23.47 -0.20
C GLY A 84 13.79 24.71 -0.08
N GLU A 85 13.23 25.85 0.34
CA GLU A 85 13.89 27.16 0.42
C GLU A 85 14.69 27.35 1.72
N TRP A 86 14.51 26.46 2.71
CA TRP A 86 15.13 26.63 4.02
C TRP A 86 16.56 26.08 4.06
N LEU A 87 17.54 26.98 4.13
CA LEU A 87 18.96 26.63 4.27
C LEU A 87 19.18 25.75 5.51
N ASN A 88 19.94 24.67 5.32
CA ASN A 88 20.31 23.67 6.36
C ASN A 88 19.18 22.72 6.79
N TYR A 89 18.04 22.73 6.10
CA TYR A 89 17.10 21.62 6.19
C TYR A 89 17.59 20.47 5.30
N TRP A 90 17.55 19.24 5.82
CA TRP A 90 17.88 18.03 5.08
C TRP A 90 16.65 17.15 5.02
N GLU A 91 16.24 16.78 3.81
CA GLU A 91 15.17 15.79 3.60
C GLU A 91 15.81 14.44 3.30
N ALA A 92 15.30 13.40 3.92
CA ALA A 92 15.83 12.04 3.76
C ALA A 92 14.71 11.08 3.37
N ASP A 93 14.77 10.60 2.13
CA ASP A 93 13.86 9.58 1.64
C ASP A 93 14.45 8.18 1.86
N SER A 94 13.65 7.27 2.40
CA SER A 94 14.03 5.87 2.54
C SER A 94 13.24 4.99 1.59
N MET A 95 13.95 4.26 0.74
CA MET A 95 13.39 3.24 -0.13
C MET A 95 13.80 1.85 0.40
N ILE A 96 12.80 1.03 0.69
CA ILE A 96 13.00 -0.36 1.11
C ILE A 96 12.79 -1.27 -0.10
N GLY A 97 13.82 -2.04 -0.45
CA GLY A 97 13.81 -3.00 -1.53
C GLY A 97 12.88 -4.19 -1.26
N ARG A 98 12.62 -4.97 -2.32
CA ARG A 98 11.77 -6.15 -2.25
C ARG A 98 12.28 -7.12 -1.17
N GLU A 99 11.36 -7.67 -0.38
CA GLU A 99 11.66 -8.60 0.73
C GLU A 99 12.56 -8.00 1.84
N HIS A 100 12.64 -6.66 1.96
CA HIS A 100 13.49 -5.98 2.95
C HIS A 100 15.00 -6.29 2.82
N LYS A 101 15.44 -6.73 1.62
CA LYS A 101 16.82 -7.18 1.38
C LYS A 101 17.81 -6.05 1.07
N ALA A 102 17.32 -4.85 0.75
CA ALA A 102 18.14 -3.69 0.47
C ALA A 102 17.43 -2.43 0.97
N ASN A 103 18.20 -1.49 1.50
CA ASN A 103 17.70 -0.17 1.90
C ASN A 103 18.53 0.88 1.18
N LEU A 104 17.87 1.85 0.56
CA LEU A 104 18.50 3.02 -0.02
C LEU A 104 17.98 4.25 0.74
N ILE A 105 18.90 5.15 1.07
CA ILE A 105 18.56 6.45 1.67
C ILE A 105 19.08 7.52 0.73
N SER A 106 18.20 8.41 0.30
CA SER A 106 18.55 9.62 -0.45
C SER A 106 18.52 10.81 0.50
N TYR A 107 19.46 11.76 0.33
CA TYR A 107 19.48 13.01 1.09
C TYR A 107 19.40 14.18 0.12
N GLU A 108 18.49 15.10 0.38
CA GLU A 108 18.40 16.39 -0.32
C GLU A 108 18.63 17.53 0.68
N LYS A 109 19.38 18.55 0.24
CA LYS A 109 19.64 19.74 1.04
C LYS A 109 18.79 20.89 0.52
N GLY A 110 18.07 21.57 1.41
CA GLY A 110 17.38 22.81 1.09
C GLY A 110 18.36 23.92 0.69
N HIS A 111 18.00 24.67 -0.35
CA HIS A 111 18.77 25.80 -0.88
C HIS A 111 17.93 27.07 -0.77
N LEU A 112 18.53 28.21 -0.42
CA LEU A 112 17.83 29.49 -0.52
C LEU A 112 17.63 29.84 -1.98
N ILE A 113 16.40 30.20 -2.34
CA ILE A 113 16.10 30.81 -3.63
C ILE A 113 16.19 32.33 -3.40
N GLU A 114 17.21 32.96 -3.98
CA GLU A 114 17.39 34.43 -4.01
C GLU A 114 16.41 35.11 -4.99
#